data_AF-D7MNI2-F1
#
_entry.id   AF-D7MNI2-F1
#
_cell.length_a   1.000
_cell.length_b   1.000
_cell.length_c   1.000
_cell.angle_alpha   90.00
_cell.angle_beta   90.00
_cell.angle_gamma   90.00
#
_symmetry.space_group_name_H-M   'P 1'
#
loop_
_entity.id
_entity.type
_entity.pdbx_description
1 polymer ?
#
loop_
_entity_poly.entity_id
_entity_poly.type
_entity_poly.pdbx_seq_one_letter_code
_entity_poly.pdbx_strand_id
1 'polypeptide(L)' 'FRVQGSGFRVQGSGFRVQGSGFRVQGSGFRVQGSGFRVQGSGFRVQGSGFR' A
#
# COMPACT_ATOMS: atom_id res chain seq x y z
N PHE A 1 -11.03 -1.87 5.75
CA PHE A 1 -10.52 -3.24 5.49
C PHE A 1 -8.99 -3.27 5.67
N ARG A 2 -8.42 -4.37 6.14
CA ARG A 2 -6.96 -4.53 6.35
C ARG A 2 -6.44 -5.65 5.45
N VAL A 3 -5.35 -5.38 4.75
CA VAL A 3 -4.61 -6.35 3.92
C VAL A 3 -3.25 -6.55 4.55
N GLN A 4 -2.87 -7.81 4.80
CA GLN A 4 -1.57 -8.17 5.36
C GLN A 4 -0.96 -9.32 4.56
N GLY A 5 0.32 -9.24 4.27
CA GLY A 5 1.03 -10.29 3.53
C GLY A 5 2.20 -9.74 2.71
N SER A 6 2.57 -10.45 1.65
CA SER A 6 3.66 -10.06 0.75
C SER A 6 3.33 -10.33 -0.72
N GLY A 7 3.77 -9.45 -1.61
CA GLY A 7 3.73 -9.71 -3.06
C GLY A 7 2.36 -9.57 -3.74
N PHE A 8 1.41 -8.86 -3.13
CA PHE A 8 0.05 -8.73 -3.68
C PHE A 8 -0.21 -7.36 -4.34
N ARG A 9 -1.23 -7.32 -5.21
CA ARG A 9 -1.79 -6.07 -5.74
C ARG A 9 -3.06 -5.72 -4.97
N VAL A 10 -3.19 -4.46 -4.58
CA VAL A 10 -4.34 -3.92 -3.86
C VAL A 10 -4.92 -2.76 -4.66
N GLN A 11 -6.20 -2.81 -4.97
CA GLN A 11 -6.90 -1.77 -5.74
C GLN A 11 -8.18 -1.34 -5.02
N GLY A 12 -8.48 -0.04 -5.01
CA GLY A 12 -9.72 0.50 -4.44
C GLY A 12 -9.50 1.74 -3.59
N SER A 13 -10.24 1.91 -2.50
CA SER A 13 -10.08 3.05 -1.60
C SER A 13 -10.26 2.69 -0.12
N GLY A 14 -9.60 3.44 0.77
CA GLY A 14 -9.82 3.32 2.22
C GLY A 14 -9.26 2.07 2.90
N PHE A 15 -8.23 1.43 2.33
CA PHE A 15 -7.59 0.25 2.93
C PHE A 15 -6.39 0.59 3.80
N ARG A 16 -6.11 -0.29 4.77
CA ARG A 16 -4.81 -0.35 5.44
C ARG A 16 -4.03 -1.56 4.91
N VAL A 17 -2.84 -1.34 4.36
CA VAL A 17 -1.98 -2.38 3.79
C VAL A 17 -0.72 -2.49 4.64
N GLN A 18 -0.35 -3.70 5.05
CA GLN A 18 0.85 -3.95 5.83
C GLN A 18 1.67 -5.13 5.29
N GLY A 19 2.99 -4.94 5.16
CA GLY A 19 3.96 -5.97 4.78
C GLY A 19 4.85 -5.52 3.63
N SER A 20 5.26 -6.44 2.74
CA SER A 20 6.29 -6.15 1.73
C SER A 20 5.89 -6.47 0.30
N GLY A 21 6.47 -5.77 -0.68
CA GLY A 21 6.30 -6.14 -2.09
C GLY A 21 4.91 -5.80 -2.68
N PHE A 22 4.19 -4.83 -2.11
CA PHE A 22 2.84 -4.50 -2.56
C PHE A 22 2.82 -3.57 -3.78
N ARG A 23 1.80 -3.71 -4.62
CA ARG A 23 1.39 -2.61 -5.52
C ARG A 23 0.01 -2.14 -5.11
N VAL A 24 -0.11 -0.86 -4.79
CA VAL A 24 -1.35 -0.25 -4.30
C VAL A 24 -1.81 0.80 -5.30
N GLN A 25 -3.05 0.72 -5.74
CA GLN A 25 -3.65 1.67 -6.68
C GLN A 25 -4.99 2.19 -6.16
N GLY A 26 -5.17 3.51 -6.16
CA GLY A 26 -6.44 4.17 -5.84
C GLY A 26 -6.27 5.33 -4.86
N SER A 27 -7.14 5.45 -3.85
CA SER A 27 -7.12 6.61 -2.94
C SER A 27 -7.36 6.29 -1.47
N GLY A 28 -6.81 7.14 -0.58
CA GLY A 28 -7.12 7.08 0.84
C GLY A 28 -6.54 5.85 1.56
N PHE A 29 -5.41 5.30 1.10
CA PHE A 29 -4.79 4.17 1.77
C PHE A 29 -3.82 4.58 2.87
N ARG A 30 -3.66 3.70 3.86
CA ARG A 30 -2.49 3.68 4.74
C ARG A 30 -1.64 2.46 4.43
N VAL A 31 -0.38 2.66 4.06
CA VAL A 31 0.54 1.59 3.68
C VAL A 31 1.70 1.56 4.65
N GLN A 32 2.04 0.38 5.19
CA GLN A 32 3.16 0.21 6.10
C GLN A 32 4.03 -0.98 5.70
N GLY A 33 5.35 -0.79 5.60
CA GLY A 33 6.30 -1.89 5.37
C GLY A 33 7.39 -1.55 4.35
N SER A 34 7.69 -2.43 3.38
CA SER A 34 8.81 -2.19 2.46
C SER A 34 8.58 -2.66 1.02
N GLY A 35 9.26 -2.03 0.07
CA GLY A 35 9.23 -2.46 -1.33
C GLY A 35 7.85 -2.35 -1.96
N PHE A 36 7.16 -1.23 -1.76
CA PHE A 36 5.82 -1.00 -2.27
C PHE A 36 5.85 -0.02 -3.45
N ARG A 37 4.93 -0.20 -4.38
CA ARG A 37 4.58 0.80 -5.40
C ARG A 37 3.19 1.32 -5.12
N VAL A 38 3.02 2.63 -5.15
CA VAL A 38 1.75 3.27 -4.78
C VAL A 38 1.39 4.30 -5.84
N GLN A 39 0.18 4.20 -6.38
CA GLN A 39 -0.31 5.07 -7.44
C GLN A 39 -1.69 5.64 -7.11
N GLY A 40 -1.83 6.96 -7.22
CA GLY A 40 -3.06 7.73 -6.98
C GLY A 40 -2.87 8.83 -5.92
N SER A 41 -3.89 9.14 -5.13
CA SER A 41 -3.90 10.28 -4.20
C SER A 41 -4.34 9.93 -2.77
N GLY A 42 -3.97 10.78 -1.79
CA GLY A 42 -4.41 10.61 -0.41
C GLY A 42 -3.79 9.42 0.32
N PHE A 43 -2.57 9.04 -0.06
CA PHE A 43 -1.82 7.97 0.58
C PHE A 43 -1.08 8.48 1.82
N ARG A 44 -1.11 7.68 2.89
CA ARG A 44 -0.11 7.79 3.96
C ARG A 44 0.74 6.54 3.93
N VAL A 45 2.04 6.72 3.74
CA VAL A 45 2.96 5.60 3.60
C VAL A 45 4.07 5.70 4.63
N GLN A 46 4.31 4.60 5.35
CA GLN A 46 5.34 4.52 6.37
C GLN A 46 6.21 3.30 6.11
N GLY A 47 7.45 3.52 5.68
CA GLY A 47 8.32 2.43 5.27
C GLY A 47 9.40 2.84 4.29
N SER A 48 10.16 1.85 3.82
CA SER A 48 11.31 2.04 2.92
C SER A 48 11.09 1.37 1.56
N GLY A 49 11.79 1.84 0.53
CA GLY A 49 11.69 1.25 -0.81
C GLY A 49 10.38 1.56 -1.54
N PHE A 50 9.85 2.77 -1.35
CA PHE A 50 8.77 3.32 -2.16
C PHE A 50 9.25 3.60 -3.59
N ARG A 51 8.46 3.22 -4.59
CA ARG A 51 8.61 3.69 -5.97
C ARG A 51 7.27 4.09 -6.57
#